data_AF-A0AAW2Z2U9-F1
#
_entry.id   AF-A0AAW2Z2U9-F1
#
_cell.length_a   1.000
_cell.length_b   1.000
_cell.length_c   1.000
_cell.angle_alpha   90.00
_cell.angle_beta   90.00
_cell.angle_gamma   90.00
#
_symmetry.space_group_name_H-M   'P 1'
#
loop_
_entity.id
_entity.type
_entity.pdbx_description
1 polymer ?
#
loop_
_entity_poly.entity_id
_entity_poly.type
_entity_poly.pdbx_seq_one_letter_code
_entity_poly.pdbx_strand_id
1 'polypeptide(L)'
;MSATISDRLRLEDIRRQKLEKIHEERTKLDEIQRVYDWLCDRDKMDFEQNSEPNDEIIQMQEKQNRVLINVSGTIFETTRNTLLGNQSIFTVMLTTSLSVDKDGSGAITVDR
;
A
#
# COMPACT_ATOMS: atom_id res chain seq x y z
N MET A 1 22.66 35.02 -39.38
CA MET A 1 23.73 35.26 -38.40
C MET A 1 24.26 33.91 -37.95
N SER A 2 25.53 33.60 -38.22
CA SER A 2 26.15 32.29 -37.88
C SER A 2 26.74 32.37 -36.48
N ALA A 3 26.44 31.39 -35.62
CA ALA A 3 27.02 31.30 -34.28
C ALA A 3 28.56 31.16 -34.38
N THR A 4 29.29 31.93 -33.57
CA THR A 4 30.75 31.89 -33.60
C THR A 4 31.28 30.57 -33.04
N ILE A 5 32.49 30.18 -33.42
CA ILE A 5 33.14 28.95 -32.92
C ILE A 5 33.20 28.94 -31.38
N SER A 6 33.42 30.11 -30.76
CA SER A 6 33.41 30.27 -29.30
C SER A 6 32.05 30.01 -28.65
N ASP A 7 30.95 30.37 -29.31
CA ASP A 7 29.60 30.08 -28.79
C ASP A 7 29.30 28.58 -28.84
N ARG A 8 29.79 27.89 -29.88
CA ARG A 8 29.66 26.43 -29.99
C ARG A 8 30.45 25.70 -28.90
N LEU A 9 31.69 26.10 -28.64
CA LEU A 9 32.49 25.52 -27.55
C LEU A 9 31.83 25.70 -26.18
N ARG A 10 31.31 26.90 -25.87
CA ARG A 10 30.61 27.14 -24.60
C ARG A 10 29.36 26.28 -24.44
N LEU A 11 28.61 26.08 -25.52
CA LEU A 11 27.43 25.21 -25.51
C LEU A 11 27.80 23.73 -25.32
N GLU A 12 28.93 23.28 -25.86
CA GLU A 12 29.44 21.92 -25.63
C GLU A 12 29.89 21.71 -24.18
N ASP A 13 30.56 22.68 -23.57
CA ASP A 13 30.97 22.61 -22.17
C ASP A 13 29.76 22.54 -21.23
N ILE A 14 28.74 23.38 -21.46
CA ILE A 14 27.48 23.34 -20.69
C ILE A 14 26.78 21.99 -20.87
N ARG A 15 26.77 21.46 -22.10
CA ARG A 15 26.18 20.16 -22.39
C ARG A 15 26.92 19.04 -21.65
N ARG A 16 28.26 19.08 -21.62
CA ARG A 16 29.08 18.11 -20.89
C ARG A 16 28.80 18.14 -19.39
N GLN A 17 28.79 19.32 -18.77
CA GLN A 17 28.49 19.45 -17.34
C GLN A 17 27.08 18.91 -16.99
N LYS A 18 26.08 19.17 -17.84
CA LYS A 18 24.73 18.63 -17.63
C LYS A 18 24.71 17.10 -17.73
N LEU A 19 25.42 16.52 -18.69
CA LEU A 19 25.50 15.07 -18.85
C LEU A 19 26.21 14.39 -17.68
N GLU A 20 27.27 15.02 -17.15
CA GLU A 20 27.99 14.54 -15.98
C GLU A 20 27.09 14.52 -14.74
N LYS A 21 26.33 15.59 -14.51
CA LYS A 21 25.36 15.66 -13.41
C LYS A 21 24.27 14.59 -13.53
N ILE A 22 23.76 14.34 -14.74
CA ILE A 22 22.78 13.27 -14.99
C ILE A 22 23.37 11.89 -14.71
N HIS A 23 24.64 11.67 -15.06
CA HIS A 23 25.33 10.42 -14.78
C HIS A 23 25.47 10.17 -13.28
N GLU A 24 25.84 11.21 -12.52
CA GLU A 24 25.94 11.15 -11.05
C GLU A 24 24.58 10.91 -10.38
N GLU A 25 23.50 11.50 -10.88
CA GLU A 25 22.15 11.22 -10.37
C GLU A 25 21.72 9.78 -10.68
N ARG A 26 22.08 9.25 -11.86
CA ARG A 26 21.82 7.85 -12.21
C ARG A 26 22.56 6.86 -11.32
N THR A 27 23.82 7.11 -10.97
CA THR A 27 24.57 6.19 -10.10
C THR A 27 23.97 6.13 -8.69
N LYS A 28 23.47 7.25 -8.17
CA LYS A 28 22.73 7.29 -6.89
C LYS A 28 21.44 6.47 -6.94
N LEU A 29 20.71 6.52 -8.06
CA LEU A 29 19.51 5.72 -8.26
C LEU A 29 19.83 4.21 -8.34
N ASP A 30 20.91 3.83 -9.03
CA ASP A 30 21.36 2.44 -9.09
C ASP A 30 21.74 1.89 -7.71
N GLU A 31 22.33 2.72 -6.85
CA GLU A 31 22.67 2.35 -5.47
C GLU A 31 21.41 2.16 -4.62
N ILE A 32 20.44 3.06 -4.71
CA ILE A 32 19.14 2.92 -4.04
C ILE A 32 18.42 1.65 -4.49
N GLN A 33 18.42 1.36 -5.80
CA GLN A 33 17.80 0.15 -6.32
C GLN A 33 18.45 -1.11 -5.77
N ARG A 34 19.80 -1.16 -5.68
CA ARG A 34 20.51 -2.29 -5.07
C ARG A 34 20.15 -2.49 -3.61
N VAL A 35 19.98 -1.41 -2.85
CA VAL A 35 19.56 -1.49 -1.45
C VAL A 35 18.12 -2.01 -1.34
N TYR A 36 17.22 -1.56 -2.22
CA TYR A 36 15.85 -2.06 -2.27
C TYR A 36 15.81 -3.56 -2.60
N ASP A 37 16.54 -3.99 -3.63
CA ASP A 37 16.61 -5.40 -4.01
C ASP A 37 17.17 -6.27 -2.86
N TRP A 38 18.21 -5.79 -2.17
CA TRP A 38 18.76 -6.45 -0.99
C TRP A 38 17.75 -6.56 0.17
N LEU A 39 16.96 -5.51 0.42
CA LEU A 39 15.91 -5.54 1.44
C LEU A 39 14.80 -6.51 1.06
N CYS A 40 14.35 -6.52 -0.20
CA CYS A 40 13.35 -7.46 -0.69
C CYS A 40 13.83 -8.92 -0.61
N ASP A 41 15.11 -9.19 -0.86
CA ASP A 41 15.66 -10.54 -0.72
C ASP A 41 15.86 -10.92 0.76
N ARG A 42 16.13 -9.96 1.64
CA ARG A 42 16.17 -10.20 3.10
C ARG A 42 14.80 -10.53 3.67
N ASP A 43 13.76 -9.79 3.27
CA ASP A 43 12.38 -10.03 3.73
C ASP A 43 11.84 -11.39 3.24
N LYS A 44 12.37 -11.93 2.13
CA LYS A 44 12.07 -13.31 1.70
C LYS A 44 12.70 -14.37 2.63
N MET A 45 13.87 -14.11 3.19
CA MET A 45 14.56 -15.03 4.12
C MET A 45 13.88 -15.10 5.50
N ASP A 46 13.24 -14.01 5.94
CA ASP A 46 12.45 -13.98 7.18
C ASP A 46 11.06 -14.64 7.03
N PHE A 47 10.60 -14.85 5.78
CA PHE A 47 9.30 -15.48 5.49
C PHE A 47 9.38 -17.00 5.35
N GLU A 48 10.53 -17.58 4.99
CA GLU A 48 10.67 -19.03 4.76
C GLU A 48 11.07 -19.85 6.01
N GLN A 49 11.29 -19.22 7.18
CA GLN A 49 11.62 -19.94 8.43
C GLN A 49 10.45 -20.13 9.42
N ASN A 50 9.21 -19.77 9.06
CA ASN A 50 8.02 -20.08 9.86
C ASN A 50 7.04 -20.96 9.08
N SER A 51 7.52 -22.12 8.64
CA SER A 51 6.71 -23.20 8.10
C SER A 51 6.01 -23.95 9.23
N GLU A 52 4.93 -23.37 9.74
CA GLU A 52 3.63 -23.99 10.01
C GLU A 52 2.69 -22.87 10.48
N PRO A 53 1.53 -22.64 9.83
CA PRO A 53 0.58 -21.67 10.33
C PRO A 53 0.01 -22.23 11.64
N ASN A 54 0.40 -21.64 12.78
CA ASN A 54 -0.24 -21.94 14.06
C ASN A 54 -1.75 -21.68 13.92
N ASP A 55 -2.56 -22.72 14.02
CA ASP A 55 -4.03 -22.65 13.93
C ASP A 55 -4.62 -21.57 14.85
N GLU A 56 -3.95 -21.27 15.96
CA GLU A 56 -4.30 -20.19 16.88
C GLU A 56 -4.19 -18.78 16.26
N ILE A 57 -3.18 -18.52 15.42
CA ILE A 57 -2.99 -17.22 14.77
C ILE A 57 -4.04 -17.02 13.67
N ILE A 58 -4.34 -18.07 12.90
CA ILE A 58 -5.41 -18.06 11.91
C ILE A 58 -6.76 -17.81 12.61
N GLN A 59 -7.05 -18.53 13.69
CA GLN A 59 -8.29 -18.33 14.46
C GLN A 59 -8.39 -16.95 15.11
N MET A 60 -7.27 -16.37 15.56
CA MET A 60 -7.24 -15.00 16.07
C MET A 60 -7.48 -13.96 14.96
N GLN A 61 -6.87 -14.13 13.78
CA GLN A 61 -7.12 -13.26 12.62
C GLN A 61 -8.55 -13.38 12.08
N GLU A 62 -9.11 -14.60 12.05
CA GLU A 62 -10.52 -14.83 11.70
C GLU A 62 -11.48 -14.18 12.71
N LYS A 63 -11.17 -14.25 14.01
CA LYS A 63 -11.94 -13.54 15.05
C LYS A 63 -11.87 -12.03 14.89
N GLN A 64 -10.71 -11.47 14.53
CA GLN A 64 -10.58 -10.03 14.29
C GLN A 64 -11.24 -9.56 12.99
N ASN A 65 -11.58 -10.46 12.09
CA ASN A 65 -12.23 -10.14 10.82
C ASN A 65 -13.76 -10.32 10.84
N ARG A 66 -14.33 -10.78 11.97
CA ARG A 66 -15.77 -10.93 12.15
C ARG A 66 -16.43 -9.58 12.48
N VAL A 67 -17.52 -9.30 11.80
CA VAL A 67 -18.34 -8.09 11.94
C VAL A 67 -19.77 -8.53 12.24
N LEU A 68 -20.35 -7.94 13.28
CA LEU A 68 -21.74 -8.11 13.63
C LEU A 68 -22.58 -7.01 12.98
N ILE A 69 -23.74 -7.39 12.43
CA ILE A 69 -24.69 -6.47 11.79
C ILE A 69 -26.06 -6.72 12.38
N ASN A 70 -26.66 -5.69 12.96
CA ASN A 70 -28.01 -5.73 13.48
C ASN A 70 -28.96 -5.11 12.46
N VAL A 71 -29.88 -5.91 11.91
CA VAL A 71 -30.90 -5.46 10.97
C VAL A 71 -32.26 -5.61 11.64
N SER A 72 -32.88 -4.49 11.99
CA SER A 72 -34.23 -4.43 12.59
C SER A 72 -34.42 -5.43 13.76
N GLY A 73 -33.38 -5.64 14.57
CA GLY A 73 -33.39 -6.55 15.72
C GLY A 73 -32.86 -7.96 15.46
N THR A 74 -32.50 -8.30 14.21
CA THR A 74 -31.86 -9.58 13.86
C THR A 74 -30.36 -9.40 13.68
N ILE A 75 -29.56 -10.15 14.45
CA ILE A 75 -28.09 -10.09 14.40
C ILE A 75 -27.56 -11.10 13.38
N PHE A 76 -26.79 -10.62 12.42
CA PHE A 76 -26.03 -11.39 11.45
C PHE A 76 -24.54 -11.27 11.74
N GLU A 77 -23.84 -12.38 11.65
CA GLU A 77 -22.38 -12.42 11.73
C GLU A 77 -21.79 -12.65 10.34
N THR A 78 -20.80 -11.84 9.97
CA THR A 78 -20.12 -11.96 8.68
C THR A 78 -18.67 -11.50 8.79
N THR A 79 -17.93 -11.51 7.69
CA THR A 79 -16.55 -10.99 7.68
C THR A 79 -16.47 -9.65 6.97
N ARG A 80 -15.47 -8.82 7.32
CA ARG A 80 -15.23 -7.57 6.59
C ARG A 80 -15.01 -7.82 5.10
N ASN A 81 -14.33 -8.91 4.73
CA ASN A 81 -14.12 -9.28 3.33
C ASN A 81 -15.45 -9.54 2.59
N THR A 82 -16.41 -10.21 3.22
CA THR A 82 -17.75 -10.43 2.64
C THR A 82 -18.48 -9.12 2.43
N LEU A 83 -18.34 -8.15 3.34
CA LEU A 83 -18.96 -6.83 3.23
C LEU A 83 -18.29 -5.93 2.18
N LEU A 84 -16.97 -6.06 2.01
CA LEU A 84 -16.19 -5.28 1.06
C LEU A 84 -16.08 -5.91 -0.34
N GLY A 85 -16.50 -7.17 -0.50
CA GLY A 85 -16.34 -7.94 -1.74
C GLY A 85 -17.05 -7.34 -2.95
N ASN A 86 -18.06 -6.50 -2.73
CA ASN A 86 -18.74 -5.75 -3.79
C ASN A 86 -18.44 -4.25 -3.61
N GLN A 87 -18.08 -3.54 -4.68
CA GLN A 87 -17.92 -2.08 -4.64
C GLN A 87 -19.29 -1.37 -4.63
N SER A 88 -19.96 -1.41 -3.48
CA SER A 88 -21.23 -0.72 -3.23
C SER A 88 -21.01 0.58 -2.46
N ILE A 89 -21.99 1.48 -2.48
CA ILE A 89 -22.02 2.67 -1.59
C ILE A 89 -21.89 2.23 -0.12
N PHE A 90 -22.46 1.07 0.23
CA PHE A 90 -22.34 0.48 1.56
C PHE A 90 -20.88 0.17 1.94
N THR A 91 -20.09 -0.30 0.99
CA THR A 91 -18.65 -0.58 1.14
C THR A 91 -17.85 0.68 1.41
N VAL A 92 -18.20 1.78 0.74
CA VAL A 92 -17.61 3.10 1.00
C VAL A 92 -17.94 3.55 2.42
N MET A 93 -19.20 3.46 2.85
CA MET A 93 -19.61 3.85 4.21
C MET A 93 -18.90 3.05 5.30
N LEU A 94 -18.64 1.75 5.08
CA LEU A 94 -17.91 0.90 6.01
C LEU A 94 -16.39 1.16 6.07
N THR A 95 -15.82 1.74 5.02
CA THR A 95 -14.37 2.00 4.89
C THR A 95 -13.99 3.42 5.26
N THR A 96 -14.91 4.37 5.06
CA THR A 96 -14.75 5.74 5.53
C THR A 96 -14.84 5.79 7.05
N SER A 97 -14.06 6.68 7.67
CA SER A 97 -14.08 6.99 9.10
C SER A 97 -15.38 7.66 9.59
N LEU A 98 -16.48 7.53 8.84
CA LEU A 98 -17.81 7.90 9.29
C LEU A 98 -18.17 6.97 10.44
N SER A 99 -18.46 7.56 11.59
CA SER A 99 -18.85 6.85 12.81
C SER A 99 -20.14 6.08 12.55
N VAL A 100 -20.01 4.79 12.25
CA VAL A 100 -21.13 3.87 12.12
C VAL A 100 -21.69 3.63 13.51
N ASP A 101 -22.99 3.89 13.72
CA ASP A 101 -23.65 3.66 15.00
C ASP A 101 -23.62 2.17 15.34
N LYS A 102 -22.86 1.85 16.39
CA LYS A 102 -22.76 0.51 16.95
C LYS A 102 -23.62 0.41 18.18
N ASP A 103 -24.32 -0.71 18.31
CA ASP A 103 -25.06 -1.02 19.55
C ASP A 103 -24.11 -1.44 20.68
N GLY A 104 -24.67 -1.70 21.87
CA GLY A 104 -23.91 -2.14 23.05
C GLY A 104 -23.21 -3.49 22.89
N SER A 105 -23.48 -4.24 21.81
CA SER A 105 -22.78 -5.48 21.44
C SER A 105 -21.66 -5.26 20.42
N GLY A 106 -21.50 -4.02 19.93
CA GLY A 106 -20.54 -3.68 18.88
C GLY A 106 -21.04 -3.97 17.46
N ALA A 107 -22.32 -4.32 17.29
CA ALA A 107 -22.92 -4.60 16.00
C ALA A 107 -23.29 -3.31 15.26
N ILE A 108 -23.05 -3.31 13.95
CA ILE A 108 -23.42 -2.21 13.06
C ILE A 108 -24.93 -2.22 12.89
N THR A 109 -25.59 -1.12 13.27
CA THR A 109 -27.05 -1.01 13.12
C THR A 109 -27.40 -0.58 11.70
N VAL A 110 -28.26 -1.36 11.05
CA VAL A 110 -28.78 -1.05 9.72
C VAL A 110 -30.29 -1.03 9.79
N ASP A 111 -30.86 0.13 9.56
CA ASP A 111 -32.30 0.29 9.31
C ASP A 111 -32.55 0.03 7.82
N ARG A 112 -33.36 -0.98 7.50
CA ARG A 112 -33.66 -1.41 6.12
C ARG A 112 -35.05 -0.98 5.69
#